data_AF-H7CE95-F1
#
_entry.id   AF-H7CE95-F1
#
_cell.length_a   1.000
_cell.length_b   1.000
_cell.length_c   1.000
_cell.angle_alpha   90.00
_cell.angle_beta   90.00
_cell.angle_gamma   90.00
#
_symmetry.space_group_name_H-M   'P 1'
#
loop_
_entity.id
_entity.type
_entity.pdbx_description
1 polymer ?
#
loop_
_entity_poly.entity_id
_entity_poly.type
_entity_poly.pdbx_seq_one_letter_code
_entity_poly.pdbx_strand_id
1 'polypeptide(L)'
;GNTVMFQHLMNKRRLVQWAFGPISSCLYNLSEVDSWGEDYSVLELVVASKKNEALRILDLPPLKQLISMKWNKYGKYYFRILTFLYLSYIITFTLCCAHRPLKPREGNVTDPRDTTIFIQRNLQEAYTTHEDQVRLVGEIISVFGAIVIMLLEIPDILRFGAKRYFGKTVLGGPFHIIIISYACLVLVILVLRLTSSEGECIAMSLALVLGWCNVMYFARGFQM
;
A
#
# COMPACT_ATOMS: atom_id res chain seq x y z
N GLY A 1 1.73 -20.21 -19.77
CA GLY A 1 1.60 -19.24 -20.88
C GLY A 1 0.81 -19.77 -22.06
N ASN A 2 0.73 -21.09 -22.29
CA ASN A 2 -0.07 -21.63 -23.40
C ASN A 2 -1.57 -21.59 -23.06
N THR A 3 -2.28 -20.60 -23.63
CA THR A 3 -3.71 -20.38 -23.42
C THR A 3 -4.57 -21.48 -24.02
N VAL A 4 -4.17 -22.03 -25.18
CA VAL A 4 -4.90 -23.11 -25.88
C VAL A 4 -4.89 -24.39 -25.06
N MET A 5 -3.72 -24.78 -24.56
CA MET A 5 -3.59 -25.97 -23.70
C MET A 5 -4.36 -25.77 -22.39
N PHE A 6 -4.27 -24.59 -21.77
CA PHE A 6 -5.01 -24.29 -20.55
C PHE A 6 -6.52 -24.36 -20.77
N GLN A 7 -7.03 -23.79 -21.86
CA GLN A 7 -8.44 -23.85 -22.22
C GLN A 7 -8.90 -25.28 -22.49
N HIS A 8 -8.07 -26.10 -23.15
CA HIS A 8 -8.36 -27.51 -23.37
C HIS A 8 -8.48 -28.29 -22.05
N LEU A 9 -7.55 -28.08 -21.11
CA LEU A 9 -7.58 -28.70 -19.79
C LEU A 9 -8.80 -28.26 -18.97
N MET A 10 -9.13 -26.96 -19.00
CA MET A 10 -10.33 -26.43 -18.33
C MET A 10 -11.62 -26.99 -18.92
N ASN A 11 -11.69 -27.14 -20.24
CA ASN A 11 -12.84 -27.74 -20.92
C ASN A 11 -13.01 -29.22 -20.58
N LYS A 12 -11.91 -29.97 -20.40
CA LYS A 12 -11.96 -31.37 -19.93
C LYS A 12 -12.47 -31.49 -18.50
N ARG A 13 -12.26 -30.47 -17.68
CA ARG A 13 -12.70 -30.38 -16.27
C ARG A 13 -14.05 -29.65 -16.10
N ARG A 14 -14.79 -29.43 -17.19
CA ARG A 14 -16.08 -28.75 -17.20
C ARG A 14 -17.24 -29.74 -17.28
N LEU A 15 -18.25 -29.54 -16.45
CA LEU A 15 -19.51 -30.29 -16.47
C LEU A 15 -20.63 -29.38 -16.99
N VAL A 16 -21.35 -29.80 -18.02
CA VAL A 16 -22.51 -29.06 -18.53
C VAL A 16 -23.73 -29.43 -17.67
N GLN A 17 -24.32 -28.47 -16.98
CA GLN A 17 -25.51 -28.71 -16.15
C GLN A 17 -26.77 -28.77 -17.00
N TRP A 18 -26.91 -27.81 -17.92
CA TRP A 18 -28.03 -27.72 -18.85
C TRP A 18 -27.67 -26.82 -20.02
N ALA A 19 -28.36 -27.02 -21.15
CA ALA A 19 -28.24 -26.19 -22.34
C ALA A 19 -29.63 -25.89 -22.89
N PHE A 20 -29.92 -24.61 -23.15
CA PHE A 20 -31.14 -24.14 -23.75
C PHE A 20 -30.79 -23.25 -24.96
N GLY A 21 -30.79 -23.86 -26.15
CA GLY A 21 -30.40 -23.19 -27.38
C GLY A 21 -29.00 -22.58 -27.28
N PRO A 22 -28.85 -21.24 -27.39
CA PRO A 22 -27.55 -20.56 -27.31
C PRO A 22 -27.01 -20.41 -25.87
N ILE A 23 -27.82 -20.65 -24.83
CA ILE A 23 -27.41 -20.50 -23.43
C ILE A 23 -27.04 -21.86 -22.87
N SER A 24 -25.84 -21.98 -22.29
CA SER A 24 -25.41 -23.19 -21.59
C SER A 24 -24.88 -22.85 -20.20
N SER A 25 -25.35 -23.58 -19.19
CA SER A 25 -24.80 -23.51 -17.83
C SER A 25 -23.73 -24.57 -17.67
N CYS A 26 -22.53 -24.13 -17.32
CA CYS A 26 -21.37 -24.99 -17.14
C CYS A 26 -20.79 -24.81 -15.74
N LEU A 27 -20.53 -25.93 -15.07
CA LEU A 27 -19.81 -26.00 -13.81
C LEU A 27 -18.34 -26.32 -14.10
N TYR A 28 -17.43 -25.50 -13.58
CA TYR A 28 -15.99 -25.73 -13.68
C TYR A 28 -15.44 -26.22 -12.34
N ASN A 29 -14.61 -27.26 -12.35
CA ASN A 29 -13.87 -27.65 -11.14
C ASN A 29 -12.74 -26.64 -10.86
N LEU A 30 -12.75 -26.03 -9.68
CA LEU A 30 -11.82 -24.98 -9.26
C LEU A 30 -10.77 -25.45 -8.22
N SER A 31 -10.72 -26.74 -7.89
CA SER A 31 -9.91 -27.25 -6.75
C SER A 31 -8.43 -26.84 -6.80
N GLU A 32 -7.78 -26.89 -7.97
CA GLU A 32 -6.38 -26.48 -8.17
C GLU A 32 -6.23 -24.99 -8.58
N VAL A 33 -7.35 -24.35 -8.95
CA VAL A 33 -7.37 -22.98 -9.50
C VAL A 33 -7.54 -21.95 -8.39
N ASP A 34 -8.36 -22.27 -7.40
CA ASP A 34 -8.64 -21.40 -6.27
C ASP A 34 -7.53 -21.48 -5.21
N SER A 35 -7.39 -20.41 -4.43
CA SER A 35 -6.34 -20.21 -3.41
C SER A 35 -6.61 -20.94 -2.09
N TRP A 36 -7.58 -21.86 -2.06
CA TRP A 36 -8.03 -22.53 -0.84
C TRP A 36 -7.56 -23.99 -0.82
N GLY A 37 -6.44 -24.25 -0.12
CA GLY A 37 -6.03 -25.61 0.28
C GLY A 37 -4.68 -26.12 -0.25
N GLU A 38 -4.09 -25.52 -1.28
CA GLU A 38 -2.79 -25.92 -1.83
C GLU A 38 -1.74 -24.80 -1.71
N ASP A 39 -0.48 -25.16 -1.43
CA ASP A 39 0.64 -24.22 -1.26
C ASP A 39 0.95 -23.37 -2.51
N TYR A 40 0.48 -23.78 -3.70
CA TYR A 40 0.72 -23.09 -4.97
C TYR A 40 -0.52 -23.09 -5.88
N SER A 41 -1.49 -22.19 -5.64
CA SER A 41 -2.64 -22.08 -6.54
C SER A 41 -2.25 -21.56 -7.93
N VAL A 42 -2.98 -21.98 -8.97
CA VAL A 42 -2.78 -21.49 -10.34
C VAL A 42 -2.86 -19.96 -10.40
N LEU A 43 -3.74 -19.34 -9.62
CA LEU A 43 -3.88 -17.88 -9.59
C LEU A 43 -2.61 -17.19 -9.06
N GLU A 44 -2.05 -17.70 -7.96
CA GLU A 44 -0.80 -17.20 -7.38
C GLU A 44 0.37 -17.41 -8.35
N LEU A 45 0.48 -18.60 -8.96
CA LEU A 45 1.52 -18.91 -9.94
C LEU A 45 1.44 -18.04 -11.20
N VAL A 46 0.23 -17.76 -11.70
CA VAL A 46 0.03 -16.90 -12.88
C VAL A 46 0.45 -15.47 -12.57
N VAL A 47 0.06 -14.93 -11.41
CA VAL A 47 0.45 -13.59 -10.96
C VAL A 47 1.96 -13.54 -10.66
N ALA A 48 2.54 -14.60 -10.11
CA ALA A 48 3.96 -14.72 -9.78
C ALA A 48 4.87 -15.07 -10.99
N SER A 49 4.32 -15.55 -12.11
CA SER A 49 5.06 -15.92 -13.34
C SER A 49 5.67 -14.74 -14.10
N LYS A 50 6.97 -14.78 -14.43
CA LYS A 50 7.67 -13.71 -15.17
C LYS A 50 7.15 -13.48 -16.60
N LYS A 51 6.48 -14.46 -17.19
CA LYS A 51 6.03 -14.40 -18.59
C LYS A 51 4.73 -13.60 -18.68
N ASN A 52 4.72 -12.51 -19.46
CA ASN A 52 3.49 -11.75 -19.77
C ASN A 52 2.42 -12.65 -20.43
N GLU A 53 2.83 -13.69 -21.16
CA GLU A 53 1.93 -14.70 -21.72
C GLU A 53 1.13 -15.46 -20.66
N ALA A 54 1.62 -15.56 -19.42
CA ALA A 54 0.86 -16.16 -18.34
C ALA A 54 -0.33 -15.27 -17.93
N LEU A 55 -0.20 -13.95 -18.02
CA LEU A 55 -1.30 -13.02 -17.69
C LEU A 55 -2.48 -13.18 -18.64
N ARG A 56 -2.24 -13.57 -19.91
CA ARG A 56 -3.31 -13.90 -20.87
C ARG A 56 -4.21 -15.05 -20.41
N ILE A 57 -3.77 -15.88 -19.46
CA ILE A 57 -4.57 -16.95 -18.87
C ILE A 57 -5.68 -16.34 -17.97
N LEU A 58 -5.44 -15.17 -17.34
CA LEU A 58 -6.44 -14.49 -16.51
C LEU A 58 -7.62 -13.95 -17.34
N ASP A 59 -7.40 -13.65 -18.62
CA ASP A 59 -8.46 -13.17 -19.53
C ASP A 59 -9.40 -14.29 -20.00
N LEU A 60 -9.07 -15.55 -19.71
CA LEU A 60 -9.93 -16.67 -20.06
C LEU A 60 -11.24 -16.61 -19.27
N PRO A 61 -12.39 -16.95 -19.89
CA PRO A 61 -13.71 -16.79 -19.28
C PRO A 61 -13.86 -17.33 -17.85
N PRO A 62 -13.42 -18.58 -17.51
CA PRO A 62 -13.64 -19.11 -16.16
C PRO A 62 -12.85 -18.35 -15.09
N LEU A 63 -11.61 -17.93 -15.39
CA LEU A 63 -10.78 -17.17 -14.46
C LEU A 63 -11.25 -15.72 -14.35
N LYS A 64 -11.57 -15.09 -15.47
CA LYS A 64 -12.10 -13.72 -15.49
C LYS A 64 -13.40 -13.61 -14.69
N GLN A 65 -14.32 -14.57 -14.85
CA GLN A 65 -15.55 -14.63 -14.08
C GLN A 65 -15.27 -14.87 -12.59
N LEU A 66 -14.38 -15.79 -12.25
CA LEU A 66 -14.00 -16.06 -10.85
C LEU A 66 -13.44 -14.82 -10.14
N ILE A 67 -12.50 -14.12 -10.79
CA ILE A 67 -11.88 -12.90 -10.24
C ILE A 67 -12.92 -11.79 -10.11
N SER A 68 -13.77 -11.60 -11.12
CA SER A 68 -14.87 -10.63 -11.09
C SER A 68 -15.84 -10.91 -9.94
N MET A 69 -16.19 -12.17 -9.71
CA MET A 69 -17.04 -12.58 -8.59
C MET A 69 -16.38 -12.29 -7.23
N LYS A 70 -15.10 -12.67 -7.05
CA LYS A 70 -14.35 -12.39 -5.82
C LYS A 70 -14.24 -10.89 -5.54
N TRP A 71 -13.93 -10.11 -6.58
CA TRP A 71 -13.84 -8.66 -6.48
C TRP A 71 -15.19 -8.04 -6.11
N ASN A 72 -16.26 -8.41 -6.80
CA ASN A 72 -17.58 -7.85 -6.55
C ASN A 72 -18.19 -8.25 -5.20
N LYS A 73 -17.86 -9.45 -4.71
CA LYS A 73 -18.38 -9.95 -3.45
C LYS A 73 -17.62 -9.39 -2.24
N TYR A 74 -16.29 -9.39 -2.29
CA TYR A 74 -15.46 -9.01 -1.14
C TYR A 74 -14.42 -7.94 -1.46
N GLY A 75 -13.71 -8.10 -2.59
CA GLY A 75 -12.53 -7.28 -2.92
C GLY A 75 -12.82 -5.79 -2.91
N LYS A 76 -13.91 -5.34 -3.54
CA LYS A 76 -14.27 -3.92 -3.62
C LYS A 76 -14.55 -3.28 -2.26
N TYR A 77 -15.14 -4.02 -1.32
CA TYR A 77 -15.48 -3.50 0.00
C TYR A 77 -14.24 -3.41 0.88
N TYR A 78 -13.45 -4.49 0.92
CA TYR A 78 -12.17 -4.50 1.63
C TYR A 78 -11.24 -3.40 1.12
N PHE A 79 -11.13 -3.26 -0.21
CA PHE A 79 -10.29 -2.25 -0.82
C PHE A 79 -10.75 -0.83 -0.50
N ARG A 80 -12.06 -0.55 -0.49
CA ARG A 80 -12.61 0.76 -0.08
C ARG A 80 -12.33 1.09 1.39
N ILE A 81 -12.51 0.12 2.28
CA ILE A 81 -12.20 0.29 3.72
C ILE A 81 -10.71 0.57 3.89
N LEU A 82 -9.85 -0.18 3.19
CA LEU A 82 -8.40 0.02 3.22
C LEU A 82 -8.01 1.41 2.70
N THR A 83 -8.62 1.87 1.60
CA THR A 83 -8.40 3.24 1.09
C THR A 83 -8.77 4.28 2.13
N PHE A 84 -9.92 4.11 2.80
CA PHE A 84 -10.38 5.05 3.83
C PHE A 84 -9.42 5.10 5.03
N LEU A 85 -8.97 3.93 5.51
CA LEU A 85 -8.00 3.83 6.61
C LEU A 85 -6.64 4.44 6.22
N TYR A 86 -6.18 4.22 4.99
CA TYR A 86 -4.93 4.80 4.52
C TYR A 86 -5.02 6.34 4.39
N LEU A 87 -6.13 6.84 3.86
CA LEU A 87 -6.36 8.28 3.75
C LEU A 87 -6.44 8.95 5.12
N SER A 88 -7.17 8.37 6.09
CA SER A 88 -7.23 8.93 7.44
C SER A 88 -5.86 8.93 8.11
N TYR A 89 -5.06 7.89 7.88
CA TYR A 89 -3.68 7.79 8.34
C TYR A 89 -2.77 8.89 7.75
N ILE A 90 -2.76 9.07 6.42
CA ILE A 90 -1.95 10.11 5.77
C ILE A 90 -2.43 11.52 6.15
N ILE A 91 -3.74 11.74 6.27
CA ILE A 91 -4.28 13.03 6.76
C ILE A 91 -3.77 13.30 8.18
N THR A 92 -3.83 12.31 9.08
CA THR A 92 -3.29 12.46 10.45
C THR A 92 -1.82 12.83 10.44
N PHE A 93 -1.01 12.13 9.63
CA PHE A 93 0.41 12.45 9.47
C PHE A 93 0.62 13.88 8.94
N THR A 94 -0.19 14.33 7.98
CA THR A 94 -0.10 15.69 7.43
C THR A 94 -0.48 16.77 8.44
N LEU A 95 -1.50 16.53 9.27
CA LEU A 95 -1.89 17.43 10.34
C LEU A 95 -0.76 17.56 11.37
N CYS A 96 -0.08 16.46 11.71
CA CYS A 96 1.08 16.49 12.59
C CYS A 96 2.23 17.33 12.01
N CYS A 97 2.46 17.20 10.71
CA CYS A 97 3.49 17.99 10.00
C CYS A 97 3.11 19.48 9.87
N ALA A 98 1.83 19.79 9.67
CA ALA A 98 1.34 21.16 9.54
C ALA A 98 1.39 21.92 10.87
N HIS A 99 1.01 21.26 11.97
CA HIS A 99 1.05 21.83 13.33
C HIS A 99 2.39 21.62 14.05
N ARG A 100 3.49 21.62 13.28
CA ARG A 100 4.84 21.40 13.81
C ARG A 100 5.19 22.49 14.85
N PRO A 101 5.78 22.11 16.00
CA PRO A 101 6.14 23.07 17.03
C PRO A 101 7.39 23.84 16.59
N LEU A 102 7.19 25.06 16.12
CA LEU A 102 8.26 25.97 15.69
C LEU A 102 8.53 27.02 16.78
N LYS A 103 9.78 27.42 16.93
CA LYS A 103 10.20 28.58 17.72
C LYS A 103 11.13 29.48 16.90
N PRO A 104 11.07 30.81 17.07
CA PRO A 104 12.03 31.71 16.43
C PRO A 104 13.44 31.40 16.95
N ARG A 105 14.44 31.48 16.06
CA ARG A 105 15.85 31.34 16.43
C ARG A 105 16.28 32.52 17.29
N GLU A 106 16.68 32.27 18.54
CA GLU A 106 17.02 33.34 19.50
C GLU A 106 18.43 33.95 19.32
N GLY A 107 19.31 33.32 18.54
CA GLY A 107 20.75 33.59 18.60
C GLY A 107 21.39 34.47 17.53
N ASN A 108 20.67 35.23 16.70
CA ASN A 108 21.31 35.98 15.60
C ASN A 108 20.50 37.16 15.03
N VAL A 109 19.73 37.88 15.86
CA VAL A 109 18.98 39.06 15.42
C VAL A 109 19.84 40.29 15.70
N THR A 110 20.54 40.76 14.68
CA THR A 110 21.44 41.94 14.74
C THR A 110 20.80 43.19 14.14
N ASP A 111 19.93 43.03 13.15
CA ASP A 111 19.22 44.11 12.45
C ASP A 111 17.70 43.83 12.44
N PRO A 112 16.81 44.84 12.59
CA PRO A 112 15.37 44.68 12.41
C PRO A 112 14.94 44.18 11.01
N ARG A 113 15.84 44.21 10.01
CA ARG A 113 15.62 43.64 8.66
C ARG A 113 16.14 42.19 8.52
N ASP A 114 16.68 41.59 9.57
CA ASP A 114 17.16 40.21 9.52
C ASP A 114 16.01 39.22 9.31
N THR A 115 16.31 38.14 8.59
CA THR A 115 15.31 37.10 8.29
C THR A 115 14.98 36.30 9.54
N THR A 116 13.68 36.15 9.84
CA THR A 116 13.20 35.34 10.95
C THR A 116 13.27 33.86 10.57
N ILE A 117 14.24 33.14 11.12
CA ILE A 117 14.39 31.70 10.91
C ILE A 117 13.65 30.96 12.03
N PHE A 118 12.68 30.14 11.66
CA PHE A 118 11.99 29.24 12.59
C PHE A 118 12.74 27.91 12.70
N ILE A 119 13.07 27.53 13.92
CA ILE A 119 13.70 26.24 14.26
C ILE A 119 12.67 25.39 15.00
N GLN A 120 12.76 24.07 14.85
CA GLN A 120 11.90 23.17 15.57
C GLN A 120 12.17 23.21 17.08
N ARG A 121 11.10 23.15 17.90
CA ARG A 121 11.23 23.05 19.36
C ARG A 121 11.80 21.69 19.76
N ASN A 122 12.63 21.73 20.79
CA ASN A 122 13.13 20.53 21.47
C ASN A 122 11.97 19.74 22.08
N LEU A 123 12.18 18.44 22.28
CA LEU A 123 11.15 17.51 22.73
C LEU A 123 10.52 17.92 24.08
N GLN A 124 11.31 18.48 24.99
CA GLN A 124 10.87 18.92 26.32
C GLN A 124 9.98 20.18 26.29
N GLU A 125 10.15 21.05 25.30
CA GLU A 125 9.36 22.29 25.14
C GLU A 125 8.13 22.08 24.22
N ALA A 126 8.08 20.96 23.50
CA ALA A 126 7.12 20.73 22.44
C ALA A 126 5.77 20.19 22.91
N TYR A 127 5.62 19.72 24.15
CA TYR A 127 4.39 19.04 24.63
C TYR A 127 3.85 19.63 25.93
N THR A 128 3.59 20.94 25.94
CA THR A 128 3.11 21.66 27.13
C THR A 128 1.63 22.03 27.03
N THR A 129 1.16 22.36 25.83
CA THR A 129 -0.23 22.79 25.61
C THR A 129 -1.14 21.59 25.30
N HIS A 130 -2.45 21.77 25.49
CA HIS A 130 -3.44 20.76 25.12
C HIS A 130 -3.40 20.44 23.61
N GLU A 131 -3.17 21.45 22.76
CA GLU A 131 -3.00 21.26 21.32
C GLU A 131 -1.79 20.38 20.99
N ASP A 132 -0.68 20.57 21.70
CA ASP A 132 0.51 19.74 21.54
C ASP A 132 0.28 18.29 21.96
N GLN A 133 -0.56 18.03 22.98
CA GLN A 133 -0.91 16.67 23.40
C GLN A 133 -1.73 15.94 22.32
N VAL A 134 -2.66 16.64 21.65
CA VAL A 134 -3.40 16.06 20.52
C VAL A 134 -2.45 15.72 19.37
N ARG A 135 -1.46 16.58 19.09
CA ARG A 135 -0.42 16.29 18.10
C ARG A 135 0.42 15.06 18.49
N LEU A 136 0.80 14.94 19.76
CA LEU A 136 1.55 13.78 20.25
C LEU A 136 0.82 12.46 19.98
N VAL A 137 -0.51 12.42 20.17
CA VAL A 137 -1.32 11.25 19.85
C VAL A 137 -1.24 10.93 18.35
N GLY A 138 -1.33 11.94 17.48
CA GLY A 138 -1.17 11.77 16.04
C GLY A 138 0.23 11.29 15.62
N GLU A 139 1.28 11.77 16.29
CA GLU A 139 2.66 11.32 16.08
C GLU A 139 2.82 9.84 16.48
N ILE A 140 2.25 9.42 17.61
CA ILE A 140 2.25 8.02 18.06
C ILE A 140 1.51 7.12 17.07
N ILE A 141 0.33 7.54 16.59
CA ILE A 141 -0.44 6.82 15.57
C ILE A 141 0.38 6.68 14.27
N SER A 142 1.08 7.74 13.87
CA SER A 142 1.92 7.75 12.67
C SER A 142 3.08 6.76 12.77
N VAL A 143 3.79 6.75 13.90
CA VAL A 143 4.88 5.79 14.16
C VAL A 143 4.36 4.37 14.23
N PHE A 144 3.26 4.14 14.95
CA PHE A 144 2.66 2.82 15.06
C PHE A 144 2.22 2.29 13.69
N GLY A 145 1.57 3.11 12.88
CA GLY A 145 1.20 2.76 11.51
C GLY A 145 2.40 2.41 10.64
N ALA A 146 3.50 3.17 10.73
CA ALA A 146 4.74 2.86 10.01
C ALA A 146 5.33 1.51 10.42
N ILE A 147 5.31 1.16 11.71
CA ILE A 147 5.75 -0.15 12.21
C ILE A 147 4.86 -1.26 11.66
N VAL A 148 3.53 -1.10 11.71
CA VAL A 148 2.57 -2.08 11.15
C VAL A 148 2.79 -2.28 9.66
N ILE A 149 2.96 -1.21 8.89
CA ILE A 149 3.28 -1.27 7.46
C ILE A 149 4.55 -2.10 7.22
N MET A 150 5.62 -1.83 7.97
CA MET A 150 6.86 -2.60 7.85
C MET A 150 6.68 -4.08 8.19
N LEU A 151 5.93 -4.39 9.25
CA LEU A 151 5.66 -5.76 9.66
C LEU A 151 4.81 -6.55 8.65
N LEU A 152 3.93 -5.87 7.91
CA LEU A 152 3.13 -6.50 6.84
C LEU A 152 3.94 -6.69 5.56
N GLU A 153 4.76 -5.71 5.17
CA GLU A 153 5.51 -5.74 3.90
C GLU A 153 6.77 -6.63 3.94
N ILE A 154 7.47 -6.73 5.09
CA ILE A 154 8.71 -7.51 5.20
C ILE A 154 8.50 -9.01 4.89
N PRO A 155 7.51 -9.71 5.48
CA PRO A 155 7.26 -11.12 5.18
C PRO A 155 6.94 -11.36 3.70
N ASP A 156 6.19 -10.45 3.07
CA ASP A 156 5.82 -10.57 1.65
C ASP A 156 7.05 -10.41 0.74
N ILE A 157 7.97 -9.48 1.06
CA ILE A 157 9.25 -9.37 0.35
C ILE A 157 10.09 -10.64 0.50
N LEU A 158 10.12 -11.25 1.69
CA LEU A 158 10.87 -12.49 1.94
C LEU A 158 10.25 -13.68 1.20
N ARG A 159 8.91 -13.78 1.17
CA ARG A 159 8.17 -14.85 0.50
C ARG A 159 8.33 -14.80 -1.02
N PHE A 160 8.16 -13.63 -1.63
CA PHE A 160 8.19 -13.50 -3.09
C PHE A 160 9.60 -13.22 -3.64
N GLY A 161 10.51 -12.71 -2.80
CA GLY A 161 11.85 -12.26 -3.16
C GLY A 161 11.85 -10.87 -3.80
N ALA A 162 12.79 -10.00 -3.38
CA ALA A 162 12.85 -8.58 -3.77
C ALA A 162 12.72 -8.33 -5.29
N LYS A 163 13.42 -9.11 -6.12
CA LYS A 163 13.38 -8.94 -7.59
C LYS A 163 12.03 -9.28 -8.21
N ARG A 164 11.22 -10.15 -7.59
CA ARG A 164 9.89 -10.54 -8.10
C ARG A 164 8.80 -9.64 -7.54
N TYR A 165 8.94 -9.20 -6.29
CA TYR A 165 7.98 -8.34 -5.60
C TYR A 165 7.91 -6.94 -6.23
N PHE A 166 9.07 -6.33 -6.51
CA PHE A 166 9.15 -4.96 -7.06
C PHE A 166 9.04 -4.88 -8.59
N GLY A 167 9.41 -5.94 -9.31
CA GLY A 167 9.48 -5.92 -10.77
C GLY A 167 8.13 -6.07 -11.50
N LYS A 168 7.01 -6.18 -10.77
CA LYS A 168 5.71 -6.51 -11.36
C LYS A 168 4.61 -5.53 -10.98
N THR A 169 4.15 -4.78 -11.97
CA THR A 169 3.02 -3.84 -11.85
C THR A 169 1.74 -4.51 -11.33
N VAL A 170 1.53 -5.78 -11.67
CA VAL A 170 0.33 -6.58 -11.29
C VAL A 170 0.25 -6.83 -9.79
N LEU A 171 1.37 -7.04 -9.11
CA LEU A 171 1.41 -7.26 -7.64
C LEU A 171 1.37 -5.96 -6.83
N GLY A 172 1.56 -4.81 -7.48
CA GLY A 172 1.64 -3.50 -6.83
C GLY A 172 2.78 -2.64 -7.37
N GLY A 173 3.77 -3.24 -8.02
CA GLY A 173 4.84 -2.52 -8.72
C GLY A 173 5.62 -1.56 -7.82
N PRO A 174 5.81 -0.28 -8.23
CA PRO A 174 6.61 0.66 -7.46
C PRO A 174 5.94 1.13 -6.15
N PHE A 175 4.62 0.94 -6.00
CA PHE A 175 3.89 1.40 -4.82
C PHE A 175 4.35 0.72 -3.52
N HIS A 176 4.76 -0.55 -3.60
CA HIS A 176 5.39 -1.26 -2.49
C HIS A 176 6.71 -0.63 -2.05
N ILE A 177 7.52 -0.14 -3.00
CA ILE A 177 8.75 0.59 -2.67
C ILE A 177 8.40 1.93 -2.02
N ILE A 178 7.39 2.62 -2.54
CA ILE A 178 6.95 3.92 -2.03
C ILE A 178 6.44 3.79 -0.59
N ILE A 179 5.62 2.79 -0.27
CA ILE A 179 5.08 2.63 1.09
C ILE A 179 6.17 2.20 2.10
N ILE A 180 7.11 1.34 1.70
CA ILE A 180 8.23 0.94 2.55
C ILE A 180 9.18 2.12 2.79
N SER A 181 9.54 2.86 1.74
CA SER A 181 10.39 4.04 1.87
C SER A 181 9.73 5.12 2.72
N TYR A 182 8.42 5.32 2.57
CA TYR A 182 7.63 6.17 3.45
C TYR A 182 7.74 5.72 4.93
N ALA A 183 7.48 4.44 5.22
CA ALA A 183 7.55 3.93 6.59
C ALA A 183 8.96 4.06 7.19
N CYS A 184 10.00 3.77 6.40
CA CYS A 184 11.39 4.00 6.81
C CYS A 184 11.67 5.48 7.13
N LEU A 185 11.18 6.42 6.32
CA LEU A 185 11.35 7.85 6.59
C LEU A 185 10.64 8.29 7.86
N VAL A 186 9.44 7.77 8.16
CA VAL A 186 8.74 8.05 9.42
C VAL A 186 9.55 7.57 10.63
N LEU A 187 10.20 6.41 10.55
CA LEU A 187 11.10 5.93 11.61
C LEU A 187 12.37 6.77 11.71
N VAL A 188 12.92 7.24 10.59
CA VAL A 188 14.06 8.18 10.59
C VAL A 188 13.67 9.51 11.26
N ILE A 189 12.47 10.03 10.98
CA ILE A 189 11.94 11.23 11.65
C ILE A 189 11.87 11.01 13.16
N LEU A 190 11.39 9.86 13.62
CA LEU A 190 11.37 9.51 15.04
C LEU A 190 12.78 9.52 15.65
N VAL A 191 13.77 8.91 14.98
CA VAL A 191 15.16 8.89 15.47
C VAL A 191 15.74 10.30 15.53
N LEU A 192 15.54 11.12 14.48
CA LEU A 192 15.99 12.51 14.44
C LEU A 192 15.33 13.36 15.54
N ARG A 193 14.05 13.10 15.81
CA ARG A 193 13.28 13.76 16.88
C ARG A 193 13.85 13.43 18.25
N LEU A 194 14.20 12.16 18.50
CA LEU A 194 14.78 11.71 19.77
C LEU A 194 16.20 12.23 19.98
N THR A 195 17.01 12.34 18.92
CA THR A 195 18.37 12.87 18.99
C THR A 195 18.44 14.41 18.93
N SER A 196 17.29 15.09 18.75
CA SER A 196 17.21 16.53 18.52
C SER A 196 18.14 17.02 17.39
N SER A 197 18.33 16.18 16.38
CA SER A 197 19.22 16.46 15.25
C SER A 197 18.57 17.40 14.24
N GLU A 198 19.38 18.29 13.66
CA GLU A 198 18.98 19.07 12.51
C GLU A 198 18.76 18.14 11.30
N GLY A 199 17.74 18.43 10.47
CA GLY A 199 17.41 17.64 9.27
C GLY A 199 16.04 16.96 9.26
N GLU A 200 15.28 17.01 10.36
CA GLU A 200 13.92 16.43 10.46
C GLU A 200 12.99 16.92 9.33
N CYS A 201 13.10 18.21 8.95
CA CYS A 201 12.30 18.84 7.90
C CYS A 201 12.45 18.15 6.53
N ILE A 202 13.66 17.69 6.21
CA ILE A 202 13.95 17.06 4.92
C ILE A 202 13.30 15.69 4.86
N ALA A 203 13.47 14.88 5.91
CA ALA A 203 12.84 13.55 5.99
C ALA A 203 11.30 13.67 6.00
N MET A 204 10.75 14.65 6.72
CA MET A 204 9.31 14.92 6.80
C MET A 204 8.70 15.31 5.45
N SER A 205 9.35 16.22 4.71
CA SER A 205 8.86 16.64 3.39
C SER A 205 8.88 15.49 2.37
N LEU A 206 9.94 14.68 2.36
CA LEU A 206 10.00 13.48 1.52
C LEU A 206 8.93 12.45 1.90
N ALA A 207 8.71 12.21 3.19
CA ALA A 207 7.67 11.31 3.67
C ALA A 207 6.27 11.77 3.26
N LEU A 208 5.97 13.08 3.34
CA LEU A 208 4.68 13.62 2.90
C LEU A 208 4.42 13.36 1.42
N VAL A 209 5.42 13.61 0.57
CA VAL A 209 5.30 13.39 -0.87
C VAL A 209 5.05 11.90 -1.15
N LEU A 210 5.86 11.01 -0.58
CA LEU A 210 5.70 9.56 -0.80
C LEU A 210 4.36 9.04 -0.27
N GLY A 211 3.93 9.50 0.90
CA GLY A 211 2.65 9.13 1.50
C GLY A 211 1.45 9.49 0.63
N TRP A 212 1.40 10.72 0.11
CA TRP A 212 0.34 11.15 -0.81
C TRP A 212 0.44 10.51 -2.20
N CYS A 213 1.65 10.35 -2.75
CA CYS A 213 1.83 9.67 -4.04
C CYS A 213 1.32 8.22 -3.99
N ASN A 214 1.45 7.55 -2.83
CA ASN A 214 0.95 6.20 -2.67
C ASN A 214 -0.59 6.11 -2.64
N VAL A 215 -1.32 7.22 -2.43
CA VAL A 215 -2.78 7.25 -2.58
C VAL A 215 -3.21 6.83 -4.00
N MET A 216 -2.39 7.12 -5.02
CA MET A 216 -2.68 6.72 -6.40
C MET A 216 -2.77 5.20 -6.59
N TYR A 217 -2.16 4.40 -5.70
CA TYR A 217 -2.35 2.95 -5.69
C TYR A 217 -3.84 2.57 -5.58
N PHE A 218 -4.59 3.31 -4.77
CA PHE A 218 -6.00 3.08 -4.51
C PHE A 218 -6.92 3.51 -5.67
N ALA A 219 -6.40 4.19 -6.69
CA ALA A 219 -7.18 4.46 -7.90
C ALA A 219 -7.56 3.16 -8.66
N ARG A 220 -6.79 2.07 -8.47
CA ARG A 220 -7.04 0.76 -9.11
C ARG A 220 -8.37 0.10 -8.73
N GLY A 221 -8.94 0.47 -7.58
CA GLY A 221 -10.19 -0.13 -7.10
C GLY A 221 -11.45 0.45 -7.71
N PHE A 222 -11.34 1.54 -8.48
CA PHE A 222 -12.46 2.17 -9.16
C PHE A 222 -12.50 1.69 -10.60
N GLN A 223 -13.67 1.22 -11.04
CA GLN A 223 -13.91 0.96 -12.46
C GLN A 223 -14.00 2.31 -13.17
N MET A 224 -13.16 2.53 -14.18
CA MET A 224 -13.32 3.61 -15.16
C MET A 224 -14.36 3.22 -16.20
#